data_AF-A0A402BMV0-F1
#
_entry.id   AF-A0A402BMV0-F1
#
_cell.length_a   1.000
_cell.length_b   1.000
_cell.length_c   1.000
_cell.angle_alpha   90.00
_cell.angle_beta   90.00
_cell.angle_gamma   90.00
#
_symmetry.space_group_name_H-M   'P 1'
#
loop_
_entity.id
_entity.type
_entity.pdbx_description
1 polymer ?
#
loop_
_entity_poly.entity_id
_entity_poly.type
_entity_poly.pdbx_seq_one_letter_code
_entity_poly.pdbx_strand_id
1 'polypeptide(L)' 'MDNEYYATYTLDKVVIHIVSPPQKSKDEVKKCLYQYHSAFLCWWNTLSMEECLKINKSPELNQADKY' A
#
# COMPACT_ATOMS: atom_id res chain seq x y z
N MET A 1 2.43 17.39 22.64
CA MET A 1 2.59 16.71 21.34
C MET A 1 3.15 15.35 21.64
N ASP A 2 2.29 14.35 21.83
CA ASP A 2 2.72 12.96 21.94
C ASP A 2 2.92 12.44 20.52
N ASN A 3 4.18 12.39 20.07
CA ASN A 3 4.50 11.72 18.82
C ASN A 3 4.44 10.21 19.10
N GLU A 4 3.40 9.52 18.61
CA GLU A 4 3.30 8.07 18.66
C GLU A 4 4.46 7.48 17.84
N TYR A 5 5.52 7.03 18.50
CA TYR A 5 6.66 6.41 17.83
C TYR A 5 6.28 4.99 17.40
N TYR A 6 6.46 4.68 16.12
CA TYR A 6 6.26 3.36 15.54
C TYR A 6 7.29 2.36 16.09
N ALA A 7 8.53 2.83 16.25
CA ALA A 7 9.62 2.04 16.80
C ALA A 7 10.69 2.97 17.41
N THR A 8 11.44 2.46 18.38
CA THR A 8 12.66 3.11 18.88
C THR A 8 13.81 2.12 18.85
N TYR A 9 14.95 2.53 18.29
CA TYR A 9 16.17 1.74 18.23
C TYR A 9 17.29 2.44 19.00
N THR A 10 18.06 1.66 19.74
CA THR A 10 19.26 2.13 20.44
C THR A 10 20.50 1.50 19.82
N LEU A 11 21.45 2.34 19.41
CA LEU A 11 22.76 1.92 18.93
C LEU A 11 23.83 2.72 19.68
N ASP A 12 24.56 2.04 20.58
CA ASP A 12 25.53 2.62 21.51
C ASP A 12 25.00 3.84 22.29
N LYS A 13 25.32 5.06 21.82
CA LYS A 13 24.91 6.34 22.43
C LYS A 13 23.79 7.05 21.69
N VAL A 14 23.27 6.46 20.62
CA VAL A 14 22.26 7.08 19.74
C VAL A 14 20.92 6.38 19.92
N VAL A 15 19.88 7.18 20.12
CA VAL A 15 18.48 6.75 20.15
C VAL A 15 17.82 7.24 18.87
N ILE A 16 17.29 6.31 18.06
CA ILE A 16 16.56 6.60 16.83
C ILE A 16 15.08 6.36 17.11
N HIS A 17 14.26 7.41 16.99
CA HIS A 17 12.81 7.30 17.08
C HIS A 17 12.19 7.31 15.68
N ILE A 18 11.56 6.20 15.28
CA ILE A 18 10.73 6.16 14.08
C ILE A 18 9.35 6.69 14.46
N VAL A 19 8.98 7.84 13.92
CA VAL A 19 7.66 8.43 14.13
C VAL A 19 6.64 7.68 13.27
N SER A 20 5.55 7.20 13.88
CA SER A 20 4.45 6.64 13.09
C SER A 20 3.90 7.73 12.17
N PRO A 21 3.63 7.42 10.89
CA PRO A 21 2.87 8.36 10.08
C PRO A 21 1.56 8.66 10.81
N PRO A 22 1.10 9.93 10.79
CA PRO A 22 -0.11 10.32 11.51
C PRO A 22 -1.26 9.41 11.09
N GLN A 23 -2.00 8.89 12.07
CA GLN A 23 -3.13 8.02 11.82
C GLN A 23 -4.12 8.76 10.91
N LYS A 24 -4.30 8.26 9.68
CA LYS A 24 -5.26 8.83 8.74
C LYS A 24 -6.67 8.62 9.30
N SER A 25 -7.51 9.64 9.19
CA SER A 25 -8.93 9.49 9.47
C SER A 25 -9.55 8.45 8.54
N LYS A 26 -10.67 7.84 8.97
CA LYS A 26 -11.40 6.87 8.14
C LYS A 26 -11.78 7.43 6.77
N ASP A 27 -12.09 8.72 6.69
CA ASP A 27 -12.45 9.38 5.43
C ASP A 27 -11.25 9.61 4.52
N GLU A 28 -10.08 9.94 5.07
CA GLU A 28 -8.84 10.01 4.29
C GLU A 28 -8.40 8.65 3.76
N VAL A 29 -8.56 7.59 4.56
CA VAL A 29 -8.30 6.22 4.12
C VAL A 29 -9.23 5.84 2.97
N LYS A 30 -10.54 6.11 3.10
CA LYS A 30 -11.52 5.87 2.02
C LYS A 30 -11.18 6.65 0.76
N LYS A 31 -10.81 7.92 0.87
CA LYS A 31 -10.41 8.75 -0.27
C LYS A 31 -9.17 8.20 -0.96
N CYS A 32 -8.18 7.78 -0.18
CA CYS A 32 -6.95 7.17 -0.68
C CYS A 32 -7.25 5.87 -1.45
N LEU A 33 -8.06 4.98 -0.86
CA LEU A 33 -8.48 3.72 -1.49
C LEU A 33 -9.26 3.98 -2.80
N TYR A 34 -10.17 4.94 -2.79
CA TYR A 34 -10.93 5.32 -3.98
C TYR A 34 -10.01 5.82 -5.10
N GLN A 35 -9.01 6.65 -4.77
CA GLN A 35 -8.04 7.16 -5.74
C GLN A 35 -7.18 6.04 -6.33
N TYR A 36 -6.67 5.12 -5.50
CA TYR A 36 -5.93 3.97 -5.99
C TYR A 36 -6.78 3.06 -6.88
N HIS A 37 -8.02 2.80 -6.48
CA HIS A 37 -8.93 1.98 -7.27
C HIS A 37 -9.25 2.63 -8.62
N SER A 38 -9.53 3.94 -8.61
CA SER A 38 -9.80 4.71 -9.82
C SER A 38 -8.59 4.75 -10.75
N ALA A 39 -7.38 4.94 -10.21
CA ALA A 39 -6.14 4.94 -10.97
C ALA A 39 -5.86 3.56 -11.58
N PHE A 40 -6.06 2.48 -10.81
CA PHE A 40 -5.92 1.12 -11.31
C PHE A 40 -6.92 0.83 -12.43
N LEU A 41 -8.20 1.17 -12.26
CA LEU A 41 -9.21 0.98 -13.29
C LEU A 41 -8.90 1.78 -14.56
N CYS A 42 -8.43 3.03 -14.41
CA CYS A 42 -8.03 3.85 -15.53
C CYS A 42 -6.88 3.19 -16.30
N TRP A 43 -5.83 2.76 -15.60
CA TRP A 43 -4.72 2.03 -16.21
C TRP A 43 -5.18 0.73 -16.87
N TRP A 44 -6.00 -0.08 -16.20
CA TRP A 44 -6.53 -1.33 -16.72
C TRP A 44 -7.28 -1.14 -18.03
N ASN A 45 -8.08 -0.07 -18.14
CA ASN A 45 -8.84 0.25 -19.35
C ASN A 45 -7.96 0.74 -20.53
N THR A 46 -6.69 1.08 -20.29
CA THR A 46 -5.75 1.42 -21.37
C THR A 46 -5.06 0.20 -21.99
N LEU A 47 -5.16 -0.96 -21.33
CA LEU A 47 -4.49 -2.18 -21.78
C LEU A 47 -5.29 -2.90 -22.85
N SER A 48 -4.56 -3.52 -23.79
CA SER A 48 -5.15 -4.46 -24.74
C SER A 48 -5.56 -5.77 -24.05
N MET A 49 -6.46 -6.52 -24.69
CA MET A 49 -6.89 -7.82 -24.17
C MET A 49 -5.72 -8.80 -23.95
N GLU A 50 -4.69 -8.76 -24.80
CA GLU A 50 -3.51 -9.61 -24.67
C GLU A 50 -2.68 -9.27 -23.42
N GLU A 51 -2.55 -7.98 -23.11
CA GLU A 51 -1.83 -7.49 -21.91
C GLU A 51 -2.60 -7.83 -20.64
N CYS A 52 -3.92 -7.64 -20.64
CA CYS A 52 -4.79 -8.07 -19.53
C CYS A 52 -4.65 -9.58 -19.26
N LEU A 53 -4.60 -10.41 -20.30
CA LEU A 53 -4.41 -11.85 -20.17
C LEU A 53 -3.03 -12.23 -19.65
N LYS A 54 -1.97 -11.47 -20.01
CA LYS A 54 -0.62 -11.69 -19.47
C LYS A 54 -0.55 -11.37 -17.98
N ILE A 55 -1.17 -10.28 -17.54
CA ILE A 55 -1.25 -9.91 -16.11
C ILE A 55 -2.02 -10.98 -15.33
N ASN A 56 -3.18 -11.41 -15.82
CA ASN A 56 -3.99 -12.44 -15.16
C ASN A 56 -3.32 -13.82 -15.10
N LYS A 57 -2.41 -14.12 -16.04
CA LYS A 57 -1.61 -15.35 -16.04
C LYS A 57 -0.37 -15.27 -15.14
N SER A 58 -0.12 -14.13 -14.50
CA SER A 58 1.03 -13.99 -13.60
C SER A 58 0.89 -14.97 -12.42
N PRO A 59 1.88 -15.86 -12.18
CA PRO A 59 1.83 -16.89 -11.13
C PRO A 59 1.80 -16.30 -9.71
N GLU A 60 2.05 -15.00 -9.55
CA GLU A 60 1.99 -14.28 -8.28
C GLU A 60 0.54 -14.07 -7.80
N LEU A 61 -0.45 -13.97 -8.71
CA LEU A 61 -1.87 -13.82 -8.35
C LEU A 61 -2.52 -15.14 -7.88
N ASN A 62 -2.02 -16.29 -8.37
CA ASN A 62 -2.52 -17.63 -7.99
C ASN A 62 -2.10 -18.07 -6.57
N GLN A 63 -1.31 -17.27 -5.85
CA GLN A 63 -0.93 -17.54 -4.46
C GLN A 63 -1.88 -16.88 -3.45
N ALA A 64 -2.70 -15.91 -3.87
CA ALA A 64 -3.67 -15.25 -3.00
C ALA A 64 -4.88 -16.13 -2.66
N ASP A 65 -5.17 -17.14 -3.47
CA ASP A 65 -6.27 -18.10 -3.25
C ASP A 65 -5.91 -19.29 -2.35
N LYS A 66 -4.73 -19.27 -1.70
CA LYS A 66 -4.24 -20.38 -0.86
C LYS A 66 -4.26 -20.13 0.65
N TYR A 67 -4.89 -19.05 1.13
CA TYR A 67 -5.01 -18.75 2.57
C TYR A 67 -6.44 -18.43 2.98
#